data_AF-A0A2E5J652-F1
#
_entry.id   AF-A0A2E5J652-F1
#
_cell.length_a   1.000
_cell.length_b   1.000
_cell.length_c   1.000
_cell.angle_alpha   90.00
_cell.angle_beta   90.00
_cell.angle_gamma   90.00
#
_symmetry.space_group_name_H-M   'P 1'
#
loop_
_entity.id
_entity.type
_entity.pdbx_description
1 polymer ?
#
loop_
_entity_poly.entity_id
_entity_poly.type
_entity_poly.pdbx_seq_one_letter_code
_entity_poly.pdbx_strand_id
1 'polypeptide(L)'
;MSITFPDGHKKIFPDGLSGHDIAKTISKSLSKQAVAIKIDGVQKDLTDPITKDCEVSLITVNTDEGLEIMRHTVAAQVLARAIKNLYPKAKLAIGPTIKNGFYYDVMFEKPISFEDLEFIEKEMKRIS
;
A
#
# COMPACT_ATOMS: atom_id res chain seq x y z
N MET A 1 -15.04 17.15 -12.42
CA MET A 1 -15.70 15.83 -12.26
C MET A 1 -16.63 15.78 -11.05
N SER A 2 -17.72 15.04 -11.15
CA SER A 2 -18.65 14.72 -10.06
C SER A 2 -18.30 13.37 -9.45
N ILE A 3 -17.99 13.36 -8.15
CA ILE A 3 -17.66 12.15 -7.40
C ILE A 3 -18.83 11.77 -6.50
N THR A 4 -19.29 10.52 -6.61
CA THR A 4 -20.32 9.95 -5.74
C THR A 4 -19.66 9.10 -4.65
N PHE A 5 -20.00 9.38 -3.39
CA PHE A 5 -19.51 8.64 -2.23
C PHE A 5 -20.49 7.52 -1.84
N PRO A 6 -20.07 6.55 -0.99
CA PRO A 6 -20.91 5.40 -0.63
C PRO A 6 -22.18 5.75 0.17
N ASP A 7 -22.23 6.94 0.77
CA ASP A 7 -23.40 7.50 1.44
C ASP A 7 -24.41 8.14 0.46
N GLY A 8 -24.12 8.10 -0.84
CA GLY A 8 -24.90 8.74 -1.90
C GLY A 8 -24.61 10.23 -2.05
N HIS A 9 -23.75 10.82 -1.21
CA HIS A 9 -23.38 12.22 -1.32
C HIS A 9 -22.54 12.45 -2.58
N LYS A 10 -22.82 13.54 -3.31
CA LYS A 10 -22.08 13.92 -4.51
C LYS A 10 -21.30 15.21 -4.26
N LYS A 11 -20.05 15.24 -4.70
CA LYS A 11 -19.20 16.44 -4.60
C LYS A 11 -18.44 16.67 -5.89
N ILE A 12 -18.36 17.93 -6.28
CA ILE A 12 -17.64 18.36 -7.48
C ILE A 12 -16.19 18.63 -7.11
N PHE A 13 -15.28 18.06 -7.87
CA PHE A 13 -13.84 18.26 -7.75
C PHE A 13 -13.23 18.68 -9.11
N PRO A 14 -12.08 19.37 -9.09
CA PRO A 14 -11.27 19.55 -10.30
C PRO A 14 -10.90 18.21 -10.94
N ASP A 15 -10.63 18.20 -12.24
CA ASP A 15 -10.20 16.97 -12.91
C ASP A 15 -8.74 16.64 -12.55
N GLY A 16 -8.41 15.35 -12.50
CA GLY A 16 -7.05 14.86 -12.25
C GLY A 16 -6.67 14.74 -10.77
N LEU A 17 -7.62 14.90 -9.83
CA LEU A 17 -7.35 14.57 -8.43
C LEU A 17 -7.08 13.07 -8.27
N SER A 18 -6.20 12.75 -7.34
CA SER A 18 -5.90 11.39 -6.94
C SER A 18 -6.85 10.89 -5.84
N GLY A 19 -6.94 9.58 -5.65
CA GLY A 19 -7.65 9.00 -4.51
C GLY A 19 -7.12 9.50 -3.16
N HIS A 20 -5.82 9.80 -3.08
CA HIS A 20 -5.19 10.39 -1.90
C HIS A 20 -5.71 11.82 -1.62
N ASP A 21 -5.89 12.64 -2.65
CA ASP A 21 -6.41 14.01 -2.51
C ASP A 21 -7.87 13.99 -2.08
N ILE A 22 -8.67 13.07 -2.62
CA ILE A 22 -10.06 12.87 -2.20
C ILE A 22 -10.10 12.50 -0.72
N ALA A 23 -9.28 11.54 -0.28
CA ALA A 23 -9.23 11.13 1.13
C ALA A 23 -8.84 12.29 2.06
N LYS A 24 -7.91 13.15 1.65
CA LYS A 24 -7.53 14.37 2.40
C LYS A 24 -8.69 15.34 2.57
N THR A 25 -9.53 15.49 1.55
CA THR A 25 -10.68 16.41 1.60
C THR A 25 -11.78 15.96 2.55
N ILE A 26 -11.83 14.66 2.88
CA ILE A 26 -12.76 14.10 3.86
C ILE A 26 -12.17 14.27 5.26
N SER A 27 -10.97 13.74 5.50
CA SER A 27 -10.22 14.00 6.74
C SER A 27 -8.75 13.62 6.63
N LYS A 28 -7.91 14.29 7.43
CA LYS A 28 -6.48 13.93 7.55
C LYS A 28 -6.28 12.50 8.07
N SER A 29 -7.14 12.04 8.99
CA SER A 29 -7.07 10.67 9.52
C SER A 29 -7.33 9.64 8.43
N LEU A 30 -8.40 9.85 7.64
CA LEU A 30 -8.77 8.94 6.56
C LEU A 30 -7.68 8.87 5.48
N SER A 31 -7.07 10.00 5.12
CA SER A 31 -5.97 10.03 4.15
C SER A 31 -4.74 9.20 4.57
N LYS A 32 -4.53 9.01 5.87
CA LYS A 32 -3.44 8.17 6.40
C LYS A 32 -3.81 6.69 6.47
N GLN A 33 -5.10 6.38 6.56
CA GLN A 33 -5.61 5.02 6.64
C GLN A 33 -5.94 4.43 5.27
N ALA A 34 -6.17 5.27 4.26
CA ALA A 34 -6.43 4.83 2.90
C ALA A 34 -5.20 4.11 2.34
N VAL A 35 -5.42 2.96 1.71
CA VAL A 35 -4.39 2.14 1.06
C VAL A 35 -4.64 1.96 -0.43
N ALA A 36 -5.90 2.05 -0.85
CA ALA A 36 -6.33 2.01 -2.25
C ALA A 36 -7.69 2.70 -2.40
N ILE A 37 -8.14 2.88 -3.63
CA ILE A 37 -9.47 3.42 -3.94
C ILE A 37 -10.18 2.49 -4.93
N LYS A 38 -11.48 2.30 -4.77
CA LYS A 38 -12.32 1.74 -5.82
C LYS A 38 -12.95 2.88 -6.59
N ILE A 39 -12.86 2.79 -7.91
CA ILE A 39 -13.51 3.70 -8.86
C ILE A 39 -14.45 2.85 -9.69
N ASP A 40 -15.75 3.10 -9.60
CA ASP A 40 -16.81 2.31 -10.24
C ASP A 40 -16.67 0.80 -9.98
N GLY A 41 -16.34 0.46 -8.72
CA GLY A 41 -16.13 -0.93 -8.28
C GLY A 41 -14.76 -1.53 -8.61
N VAL A 42 -13.92 -0.84 -9.40
CA VAL A 42 -12.58 -1.32 -9.78
C VAL A 42 -11.52 -0.76 -8.85
N GLN A 43 -10.71 -1.64 -8.25
CA GLN A 43 -9.58 -1.24 -7.41
C GLN A 43 -8.48 -0.53 -8.23
N LYS A 44 -8.03 0.61 -7.70
CA LYS A 44 -7.01 1.50 -8.27
C LYS A 44 -6.06 2.00 -7.18
N ASP A 45 -4.88 2.44 -7.60
CA ASP A 45 -3.90 3.04 -6.69
C ASP A 45 -4.39 4.42 -6.22
N LEU A 46 -3.98 4.84 -5.02
CA LEU A 46 -4.35 6.16 -4.50
C LEU A 46 -3.75 7.32 -5.31
N THR A 47 -2.71 7.07 -6.09
CA THR A 47 -2.05 8.05 -6.97
C THR A 47 -2.63 8.09 -8.37
N ASP A 48 -3.47 7.12 -8.74
CA ASP A 48 -4.11 7.10 -10.06
C ASP A 48 -5.02 8.33 -10.23
N PRO A 49 -4.90 9.08 -11.35
CA PRO A 49 -5.69 10.27 -11.57
C PRO A 49 -7.13 9.91 -11.93
N ILE A 50 -8.08 10.57 -11.28
CA ILE A 50 -9.49 10.47 -11.59
C ILE A 50 -9.85 11.59 -12.57
N THR A 51 -10.33 11.22 -13.75
CA THR A 51 -10.53 12.14 -14.88
C THR A 51 -11.98 12.20 -15.36
N LYS A 52 -12.87 11.42 -14.74
CA LYS A 52 -14.27 11.30 -15.13
C LYS A 52 -15.15 11.19 -13.90
N ASP A 53 -16.43 11.47 -14.10
CA ASP A 53 -17.46 11.25 -13.11
C ASP A 53 -17.52 9.76 -12.77
N CYS A 54 -17.52 9.44 -11.48
CA CYS A 54 -17.45 8.06 -10.98
C CYS A 54 -18.00 7.96 -9.56
N GLU A 55 -18.29 6.72 -9.16
CA GLU A 55 -18.48 6.34 -7.77
C GLU A 55 -17.15 5.94 -7.16
N VAL A 56 -16.85 6.46 -5.97
CA VAL A 56 -15.62 6.12 -5.26
C VAL A 56 -15.88 5.54 -3.88
N SER A 57 -15.08 4.54 -3.51
CA SER A 57 -14.99 4.06 -2.13
C SER A 57 -13.54 3.87 -1.74
N LEU A 58 -13.12 4.43 -0.60
CA LEU A 58 -11.76 4.27 -0.10
C LEU A 58 -11.61 2.91 0.58
N ILE A 59 -10.56 2.18 0.22
CA ILE A 59 -10.15 0.97 0.92
C ILE A 59 -9.15 1.41 1.99
N THR A 60 -9.41 1.02 3.23
CA THR A 60 -8.55 1.39 4.36
C THR A 60 -7.85 0.17 4.96
N VAL A 61 -6.74 0.41 5.64
CA VAL A 61 -5.97 -0.60 6.40
C VAL A 61 -6.82 -1.42 7.40
N ASN A 62 -7.99 -0.92 7.82
CA ASN A 62 -8.86 -1.62 8.76
C ASN A 62 -9.82 -2.61 8.09
N THR A 63 -9.84 -2.68 6.76
CA THR A 63 -10.68 -3.62 5.99
C THR A 63 -9.85 -4.84 5.59
N ASP A 64 -10.48 -6.00 5.44
CA ASP A 64 -9.78 -7.23 5.01
C ASP A 64 -9.06 -7.01 3.67
N GLU A 65 -9.73 -6.38 2.71
CA GLU A 65 -9.17 -6.01 1.41
C GLU A 65 -7.97 -5.06 1.56
N GLY A 66 -8.04 -4.09 2.47
CA GLY A 66 -6.91 -3.19 2.73
C GLY A 66 -5.73 -3.87 3.42
N LEU A 67 -5.99 -4.81 4.33
CA LEU A 67 -4.96 -5.64 4.94
C LEU A 67 -4.28 -6.53 3.90
N GLU A 68 -5.05 -7.13 2.99
CA GLU A 68 -4.51 -7.88 1.87
C GLU A 68 -3.60 -6.99 1.01
N ILE A 69 -4.06 -5.81 0.58
CA ILE A 69 -3.27 -4.88 -0.25
C ILE A 69 -1.95 -4.48 0.44
N MET A 70 -2.00 -4.18 1.75
CA MET A 70 -0.82 -3.86 2.57
C MET A 70 0.17 -5.03 2.64
N ARG A 71 -0.33 -6.26 2.80
CA ARG A 71 0.49 -7.47 2.80
C ARG A 71 1.09 -7.75 1.42
N HIS A 72 0.29 -7.59 0.36
CA HIS A 72 0.65 -7.88 -1.03
C HIS A 72 1.72 -6.93 -1.57
N THR A 73 1.60 -5.64 -1.28
CA THR A 73 2.34 -4.62 -2.03
C THR A 73 3.38 -3.93 -1.17
N VAL A 74 3.05 -3.59 0.07
CA VAL A 74 3.91 -2.72 0.89
C VAL A 74 4.91 -3.56 1.69
N ALA A 75 4.45 -4.55 2.45
CA ALA A 75 5.32 -5.22 3.41
C ALA A 75 6.39 -6.12 2.75
N ALA A 76 6.02 -6.88 1.71
CA ALA A 76 6.96 -7.74 0.99
C ALA A 76 7.97 -6.93 0.14
N GLN A 77 7.54 -5.84 -0.52
CA GLN A 77 8.45 -5.01 -1.34
C GLN A 77 9.35 -4.14 -0.48
N VAL A 78 8.83 -3.59 0.63
CA VAL A 78 9.65 -2.84 1.61
C VAL A 78 10.67 -3.77 2.25
N LEU A 79 10.31 -5.03 2.57
CA LEU A 79 11.27 -6.04 3.04
C LEU A 79 12.36 -6.31 2.00
N ALA A 80 11.97 -6.58 0.75
CA ALA A 80 12.93 -6.79 -0.34
C ALA A 80 13.89 -5.61 -0.52
N ARG A 81 13.37 -4.37 -0.42
CA ARG A 81 14.18 -3.16 -0.53
C ARG A 81 15.10 -2.98 0.68
N ALA A 82 14.62 -3.21 1.89
CA ALA A 82 15.43 -3.16 3.11
C ALA A 82 16.58 -4.16 3.04
N ILE A 83 16.30 -5.40 2.65
CA ILE A 83 17.30 -6.44 2.44
C ILE A 83 18.32 -6.00 1.39
N LYS A 84 17.90 -5.41 0.26
CA LYS A 84 18.83 -4.90 -0.76
C LYS A 84 19.67 -3.72 -0.30
N ASN A 85 19.17 -2.88 0.60
CA ASN A 85 19.95 -1.77 1.15
C ASN A 85 21.05 -2.28 2.12
N LEU A 86 20.70 -3.23 3.00
CA LEU A 86 21.63 -3.78 4.00
C LEU A 86 22.57 -4.85 3.43
N TYR A 87 22.06 -5.67 2.50
CA TYR A 87 22.77 -6.79 1.87
C TYR A 87 22.66 -6.69 0.34
N PRO A 88 23.39 -5.76 -0.31
CA PRO A 88 23.25 -5.50 -1.75
C PRO A 88 23.41 -6.73 -2.65
N LYS A 89 24.25 -7.67 -2.22
CA LYS A 89 24.56 -8.92 -2.92
C LYS A 89 23.55 -10.04 -2.71
N ALA A 90 22.59 -9.88 -1.80
CA ALA A 90 21.53 -10.86 -1.60
C ALA A 90 20.70 -11.03 -2.89
N LYS A 91 20.30 -12.27 -3.21
CA LYS A 91 19.46 -12.59 -4.36
C LYS A 91 18.05 -12.90 -3.89
N LEU A 92 17.10 -12.11 -4.38
CA LEU A 92 15.68 -12.26 -4.09
C LEU A 92 15.09 -13.32 -5.03
N ALA A 93 14.28 -14.25 -4.51
CA ALA A 93 13.59 -15.26 -5.30
C ALA A 93 12.08 -14.98 -5.40
N ILE A 94 11.30 -15.41 -4.41
CA ILE A 94 9.84 -15.22 -4.36
C ILE A 94 9.42 -14.59 -3.04
N GLY A 95 8.36 -13.78 -3.06
CA GLY A 95 7.83 -13.12 -1.86
C GLY A 95 6.30 -13.14 -1.82
N PRO A 96 5.66 -14.32 -1.67
CA PRO A 96 4.22 -14.41 -1.67
C PRO A 96 3.61 -14.02 -0.32
N THR A 97 2.36 -13.58 -0.37
CA THR A 97 1.53 -13.40 0.81
C THR A 97 0.92 -14.71 1.27
N ILE A 98 0.64 -14.79 2.56
CA ILE A 98 -0.08 -15.88 3.21
C ILE A 98 -1.20 -15.31 4.08
N LYS A 99 -2.13 -16.17 4.54
CA LYS A 99 -3.34 -15.78 5.26
C LYS A 99 -3.10 -14.76 6.40
N ASN A 100 -1.98 -14.85 7.10
CA ASN A 100 -1.66 -14.00 8.26
C ASN A 100 -0.32 -13.26 8.11
N GLY A 101 0.18 -13.06 6.89
CA GLY A 101 1.47 -12.39 6.70
C GLY A 101 2.03 -12.55 5.29
N PHE A 102 3.34 -12.60 5.21
CA PHE A 102 4.10 -12.81 3.98
C PHE A 102 5.45 -13.45 4.34
N TYR A 103 6.10 -14.06 3.37
CA TYR A 103 7.50 -14.45 3.51
C TYR A 103 8.27 -14.03 2.27
N TYR A 104 9.59 -14.05 2.35
CA TYR A 104 10.46 -13.80 1.21
C TYR A 104 11.62 -14.79 1.21
N ASP A 105 11.75 -15.52 0.11
CA ASP A 105 12.89 -16.41 -0.12
C ASP A 105 14.06 -15.57 -0.64
N VAL A 106 15.13 -15.54 0.16
CA VAL A 106 16.33 -14.75 -0.12
C VAL A 106 17.56 -15.62 0.07
N MET A 107 18.44 -15.60 -0.93
CA MET A 107 19.77 -16.18 -0.85
C MET A 107 20.76 -15.11 -0.41
N PHE A 108 21.33 -15.28 0.78
CA PHE A 108 22.40 -14.45 1.30
C PHE A 108 23.77 -15.09 1.04
N GLU A 109 24.82 -14.30 0.82
CA GLU A 109 26.20 -14.83 0.73
C GLU A 109 26.70 -15.36 2.08
N LYS A 110 26.26 -14.71 3.17
CA LYS A 110 26.49 -15.14 4.54
C LYS A 110 25.13 -15.39 5.18
N PRO A 111 24.95 -16.51 5.90
CA PRO A 111 23.74 -16.73 6.68
C PRO A 111 23.48 -15.55 7.62
N ILE A 112 22.23 -15.13 7.71
CA ILE A 112 21.78 -14.13 8.69
C ILE A 112 21.39 -14.82 9.99
N SER A 113 21.51 -14.11 11.11
CA SER A 113 21.06 -14.55 12.43
C SER A 113 19.70 -13.94 12.79
N PHE A 114 19.15 -14.30 13.94
CA PHE A 114 17.94 -13.65 14.46
C PHE A 114 18.15 -12.16 14.78
N GLU A 115 19.37 -11.76 15.11
CA GLU A 115 19.71 -10.36 15.45
C GLU A 115 19.67 -9.46 14.20
N ASP A 116 19.97 -10.03 13.02
CA ASP A 116 19.88 -9.32 11.73
C ASP A 116 18.43 -8.87 11.41
N LEU A 117 17.43 -9.59 11.93
CA LEU A 117 16.03 -9.24 11.71
C LEU A 117 15.66 -7.88 12.29
N GLU A 118 16.24 -7.49 13.43
CA GLU A 118 15.99 -6.17 14.03
C GLU A 118 16.50 -5.04 13.14
N PHE A 119 17.67 -5.24 12.50
CA PHE A 119 18.23 -4.27 11.56
C PHE A 119 17.38 -4.17 10.30
N ILE A 120 16.91 -5.30 9.77
CA ILE A 120 16.02 -5.33 8.63
C ILE A 120 14.70 -4.61 8.94
N GLU A 121 14.07 -4.89 10.08
CA GLU A 121 12.82 -4.23 10.49
C GLU A 121 13.01 -2.72 10.66
N LYS A 122 14.13 -2.29 11.25
CA LYS A 122 14.47 -0.88 11.42
C LYS A 122 14.64 -0.18 10.06
N GLU A 123 15.28 -0.84 9.11
CA GLU A 123 15.45 -0.33 7.76
C GLU A 123 14.11 -0.27 7.00
N MET A 124 13.24 -1.28 7.17
CA MET A 124 11.88 -1.25 6.61
C MET A 124 11.10 -0.02 7.10
N LYS A 125 11.13 0.25 8.41
CA LYS A 125 10.48 1.43 9.02
C LYS A 125 11.07 2.77 8.55
N ARG A 126 12.32 2.79 8.11
CA ARG A 126 12.99 3.99 7.57
C ARG A 126 12.57 4.27 6.14
N ILE A 127 12.22 3.23 5.37
CA ILE A 127 11.83 3.32 3.96
C ILE A 127 10.33 3.62 3.81
N SER A 128 9.51 3.09 4.72
CA SER A 128 8.05 3.33 4.80
C SER A 128 7.71 4.74 5.30
#